data_AF-A0A534P153-F1
#
_entry.id   AF-A0A534P153-F1
#
_cell.length_a   1.000
_cell.length_b   1.000
_cell.length_c   1.000
_cell.angle_alpha   90.00
_cell.angle_beta   90.00
_cell.angle_gamma   90.00
#
_symmetry.space_group_name_H-M   'P 1'
#
loop_
_entity.id
_entity.type
_entity.pdbx_description
1 polymer ?
#
loop_
_entity_poly.entity_id
_entity_poly.type
_entity_poly.pdbx_seq_one_letter_code
_entity_poly.pdbx_strand_id
1 'polypeptide(L)'
;MPKWHEMRDGIAIPSIAPGHKMKDPITGTEGGFQPARNPTFKKYATRTMRPVVDFDKCIKCTLCWLACPDSCFDVTPENLYDANLEACCGCGVCEAVCPEPNCVTMVNETHFSDNSSQWQAYRKDAEGYKANLASLIATRPERSHGFRFRGQYEEQVPAIIQAAEAEQQKQTQA
;
A
#
# COMPACT_ATOMS: atom_id res chain seq x y z
N MET A 1 -22.22 -16.93 -12.29
CA MET A 1 -22.45 -15.93 -13.35
C MET A 1 -23.82 -15.31 -13.12
N PRO A 2 -23.98 -13.98 -13.30
CA PRO A 2 -25.29 -13.32 -13.18
C PRO A 2 -26.27 -13.87 -14.22
N LYS A 3 -27.57 -13.78 -13.95
CA LYS A 3 -28.62 -14.21 -14.90
C LYS A 3 -28.63 -13.27 -16.11
N TRP A 4 -29.09 -13.75 -17.26
CA TRP A 4 -29.11 -12.96 -18.51
C TRP A 4 -29.91 -11.64 -18.40
N HIS A 5 -30.93 -11.60 -17.53
CA HIS A 5 -31.73 -10.40 -17.25
C HIS A 5 -31.13 -9.48 -16.16
N GLU A 6 -30.05 -9.91 -15.50
CA GLU A 6 -29.26 -9.10 -14.56
C GLU A 6 -28.02 -8.49 -15.25
N MET A 7 -27.71 -8.94 -16.47
CA MET A 7 -26.64 -8.37 -17.27
C MET A 7 -27.09 -7.00 -17.79
N ARG A 8 -26.26 -5.98 -17.56
CA ARG A 8 -26.51 -4.63 -18.07
C ARG A 8 -26.35 -4.63 -19.59
N ASP A 9 -27.22 -3.92 -20.29
CA ASP A 9 -27.11 -3.69 -21.74
C ASP A 9 -25.90 -2.81 -22.05
N GLY A 10 -24.72 -3.44 -22.20
CA GLY A 10 -23.46 -2.81 -22.58
C GLY A 10 -22.38 -2.76 -21.49
N ILE A 11 -21.14 -2.46 -21.89
CA ILE A 11 -20.01 -2.17 -20.99
C ILE A 11 -20.20 -0.74 -20.45
N ALA A 12 -21.10 -0.58 -19.48
CA ALA A 12 -21.23 0.64 -18.70
C ALA A 12 -20.50 0.45 -17.37
N ILE A 13 -19.31 1.06 -17.23
CA ILE A 13 -18.63 1.13 -15.93
C ILE A 13 -19.35 2.21 -15.12
N PRO A 14 -20.06 1.86 -14.04
CA PRO A 14 -20.76 2.85 -13.22
C PRO A 14 -19.73 3.80 -12.60
N SER A 15 -20.12 5.06 -12.42
CA SER A 15 -19.32 5.99 -11.63
C SER A 15 -19.19 5.48 -10.19
N ILE A 16 -18.09 5.86 -9.54
CA ILE A 16 -17.90 5.56 -8.12
C ILE A 16 -18.97 6.32 -7.35
N ALA A 17 -19.68 5.62 -6.45
CA ALA A 17 -20.68 6.24 -5.60
C ALA A 17 -20.08 7.39 -4.78
N PRO A 18 -20.85 8.40 -4.37
CA PRO A 18 -20.39 9.32 -3.35
C PRO A 18 -20.00 8.54 -2.10
N GLY A 19 -18.92 8.98 -1.43
CA GLY A 19 -18.49 8.38 -0.16
C GLY A 19 -19.60 8.40 0.88
N HIS A 20 -19.43 7.60 1.93
CA HIS A 20 -20.41 7.43 2.99
C HIS A 20 -19.84 7.93 4.32
N LYS A 21 -20.71 8.16 5.30
CA LYS A 21 -20.27 8.39 6.67
C LYS A 21 -19.61 7.11 7.17
N MET A 22 -18.45 7.27 7.80
CA MET A 22 -17.77 6.15 8.40
C MET A 22 -18.56 5.70 9.64
N LYS A 23 -18.68 4.38 9.80
CA LYS A 23 -19.21 3.78 11.03
C LYS A 23 -18.05 3.37 11.89
N ASP A 24 -17.92 3.99 13.06
CA ASP A 24 -16.90 3.59 14.00
C ASP A 24 -17.13 2.13 14.45
N PRO A 25 -16.16 1.22 14.27
CA PRO A 25 -16.33 -0.20 14.61
C PRO A 25 -16.54 -0.45 16.11
N ILE A 26 -16.12 0.48 16.98
CA ILE A 26 -16.19 0.33 18.44
C ILE A 26 -17.42 1.03 19.03
N THR A 27 -17.66 2.28 18.65
CA THR A 27 -18.72 3.12 19.24
C THR A 27 -20.03 3.06 18.47
N GLY A 28 -20.03 2.57 17.22
CA GLY A 28 -21.21 2.54 16.36
C GLY A 28 -21.72 3.92 15.93
N THR A 29 -20.98 4.99 16.28
CA THR A 29 -21.29 6.35 15.89
C THR A 29 -21.03 6.55 14.39
N GLU A 30 -22.00 7.16 13.70
CA GLU A 30 -21.83 7.56 12.30
C GLU A 30 -21.18 8.95 12.26
N GLY A 31 -19.92 9.00 11.80
CA GLY A 31 -19.11 10.21 11.76
C GLY A 31 -18.08 10.18 10.62
N GLY A 32 -17.43 11.31 10.35
CA GLY A 32 -16.39 11.39 9.30
C GLY A 32 -16.89 11.08 7.88
N PHE A 33 -15.95 10.90 6.96
CA PHE A 33 -16.21 10.60 5.56
C PHE A 33 -15.26 9.50 5.06
N GLN A 34 -15.82 8.41 4.56
CA GLN A 34 -15.08 7.34 3.90
C GLN A 34 -15.39 7.35 2.40
N PRO A 35 -14.37 7.53 1.54
CA PRO A 35 -14.57 7.51 0.10
C PRO A 35 -15.04 6.13 -0.34
N ALA A 36 -16.06 6.10 -1.19
CA ALA A 36 -16.52 4.85 -1.78
C ALA A 36 -15.47 4.35 -2.78
N ARG A 37 -15.43 3.03 -2.96
CA ARG A 37 -14.50 2.35 -3.86
C ARG A 37 -15.28 1.64 -4.94
N ASN A 38 -14.64 1.40 -6.08
CA ASN A 38 -15.29 0.67 -7.16
C ASN A 38 -15.51 -0.81 -6.74
N PRO A 39 -16.75 -1.32 -6.74
CA PRO A 39 -17.02 -2.70 -6.35
C PRO A 39 -16.54 -3.71 -7.42
N THR A 40 -16.45 -3.28 -8.67
CA THR A 40 -16.12 -4.15 -9.82
C THR A 40 -14.67 -4.02 -10.24
N PHE A 41 -14.14 -2.80 -10.34
CA PHE A 41 -12.78 -2.54 -10.77
C PHE A 41 -11.83 -2.43 -9.57
N LYS A 42 -11.22 -3.56 -9.20
CA LYS A 42 -10.23 -3.64 -8.12
C LYS A 42 -8.84 -3.28 -8.66
N LYS A 43 -8.15 -2.36 -7.98
CA LYS A 43 -6.87 -1.80 -8.47
C LYS A 43 -5.65 -2.66 -8.11
N TYR A 44 -5.82 -3.70 -7.30
CA TYR A 44 -4.70 -4.52 -6.85
C TYR A 44 -3.94 -5.24 -7.98
N ALA A 45 -4.62 -5.56 -9.08
CA ALA A 45 -4.00 -6.29 -10.19
C ALA A 45 -2.86 -5.51 -10.88
N THR A 46 -2.79 -4.19 -10.71
CA THR A 46 -1.74 -3.35 -11.30
C THR A 46 -0.49 -3.25 -10.42
N ARG A 47 -0.48 -3.86 -9.23
CA ARG A 47 0.60 -3.71 -8.26
C ARG A 47 1.77 -4.63 -8.54
N THR A 48 2.98 -4.07 -8.53
CA THR A 48 4.22 -4.83 -8.38
C THR A 48 4.64 -4.93 -6.91
N MET A 49 4.32 -3.89 -6.12
CA MET A 49 4.59 -3.82 -4.69
C MET A 49 3.37 -3.25 -3.95
N ARG A 50 3.24 -3.60 -2.68
CA ARG A 50 2.24 -3.06 -1.75
C ARG A 50 2.87 -2.42 -0.52
N PRO A 51 2.21 -1.44 0.11
CA PRO A 51 2.66 -0.88 1.38
C PRO A 51 2.33 -1.85 2.52
N VAL A 52 3.32 -2.08 3.38
CA VAL A 52 3.17 -2.75 4.68
C VAL A 52 3.33 -1.69 5.77
N VAL A 53 2.46 -1.71 6.78
CA VAL A 53 2.38 -0.67 7.81
C VAL A 53 2.84 -1.22 9.16
N ASP A 54 3.89 -0.62 9.72
CA ASP A 54 4.30 -0.81 11.11
C ASP A 54 3.45 0.10 12.02
N PHE A 55 2.43 -0.49 12.63
CA PHE A 55 1.46 0.23 13.46
C PHE A 55 2.07 0.78 14.76
N ASP A 56 3.16 0.20 15.27
CA ASP A 56 3.83 0.67 16.51
C ASP A 56 4.55 1.99 16.29
N LYS A 57 5.05 2.23 15.08
CA LYS A 57 5.78 3.45 14.71
C LYS A 57 4.86 4.57 14.22
N CYS A 58 3.59 4.30 14.00
CA CYS A 58 2.68 5.28 13.42
C CYS A 58 2.37 6.40 14.42
N ILE A 59 2.89 7.60 14.13
CA ILE A 59 2.63 8.82 14.92
C ILE A 59 1.28 9.50 14.61
N LYS A 60 0.44 8.87 13.76
CA LYS A 60 -0.92 9.35 13.42
C LYS A 60 -0.94 10.74 12.75
N CYS A 61 0.08 11.07 11.96
CA CYS A 61 0.23 12.36 11.28
C CYS A 61 -0.71 12.61 10.08
N THR A 62 -1.51 11.61 9.69
CA THR A 62 -2.52 11.68 8.60
C THR A 62 -1.99 11.91 7.17
N LEU A 63 -0.67 12.07 6.98
CA LEU A 63 -0.08 12.39 5.68
C LEU A 63 -0.27 11.29 4.63
N CYS A 64 -0.16 10.03 5.02
CA CYS A 64 -0.40 8.89 4.12
C CYS A 64 -1.84 8.85 3.59
N TRP A 65 -2.81 9.28 4.40
CA TRP A 65 -4.22 9.36 4.00
C TRP A 65 -4.46 10.51 3.02
N LEU A 66 -3.94 11.70 3.33
CA LEU A 66 -4.11 12.91 2.50
C LEU A 66 -3.41 12.78 1.13
N ALA A 67 -2.22 12.20 1.08
CA ALA A 67 -1.43 12.09 -0.13
C ALA A 67 -1.82 10.90 -1.02
N CYS A 68 -2.71 10.01 -0.55
CA CYS A 68 -3.10 8.83 -1.31
C CYS A 68 -4.01 9.21 -2.50
N PRO A 69 -3.57 9.03 -3.76
CA PRO A 69 -4.38 9.40 -4.92
C PRO A 69 -5.67 8.57 -5.03
N ASP A 70 -5.67 7.37 -4.45
CA ASP A 70 -6.80 6.44 -4.49
C ASP A 70 -7.62 6.39 -3.19
N SER A 71 -7.21 7.16 -2.17
CA SER A 71 -7.82 7.14 -0.83
C SER A 71 -8.02 5.71 -0.28
N CYS A 72 -6.98 4.89 -0.37
CA CYS A 72 -7.04 3.49 0.05
C CYS A 72 -6.89 3.27 1.56
N PHE A 73 -6.49 4.29 2.32
CA PHE A 73 -6.33 4.17 3.77
C PHE A 73 -7.67 4.34 4.48
N ASP A 74 -8.01 3.37 5.33
CA ASP A 74 -9.13 3.41 6.25
C ASP A 74 -8.62 3.81 7.64
N VAL A 75 -9.36 4.70 8.31
CA VAL A 75 -9.06 5.06 9.69
C VAL A 75 -9.54 3.91 10.58
N THR A 76 -8.68 3.44 11.45
CA THR A 76 -8.98 2.37 12.40
C THR A 76 -9.50 2.97 13.70
N PRO A 77 -10.17 2.20 14.58
CA PRO A 77 -10.68 2.73 15.85
C PRO A 77 -9.60 3.31 16.78
N GLU A 78 -8.35 2.91 16.59
CA GLU A 78 -7.20 3.37 17.37
C GLU A 78 -6.56 4.64 16.76
N ASN A 79 -7.23 5.26 15.79
CA ASN A 79 -6.74 6.39 14.99
C ASN A 79 -5.45 6.07 14.20
N LEU A 80 -5.24 4.80 13.89
CA LEU A 80 -4.19 4.34 12.97
C LEU A 80 -4.75 4.23 11.55
N TYR A 81 -3.87 4.14 10.57
CA TYR A 81 -4.23 4.08 9.16
C TYR A 81 -3.96 2.68 8.60
N ASP A 82 -5.02 1.95 8.26
CA ASP A 82 -4.91 0.64 7.62
C ASP A 82 -5.07 0.78 6.10
N ALA A 83 -4.18 0.15 5.34
CA ALA A 83 -4.21 0.21 3.89
C ALA A 83 -5.18 -0.83 3.34
N ASN A 84 -6.26 -0.40 2.67
CA ASN A 84 -7.14 -1.32 1.97
C ASN A 84 -6.46 -1.85 0.70
N LEU A 85 -5.98 -3.08 0.78
CA LEU A 85 -5.25 -3.77 -0.28
C LEU A 85 -6.14 -4.24 -1.44
N GLU A 86 -7.45 -4.01 -1.44
CA GLU A 86 -8.25 -4.21 -2.67
C GLU A 86 -8.24 -2.97 -3.57
N ALA A 87 -8.12 -1.79 -2.96
CA ALA A 87 -8.18 -0.50 -3.66
C ALA A 87 -6.80 0.13 -3.91
N CYS A 88 -5.76 -0.30 -3.21
CA CYS A 88 -4.41 0.22 -3.39
C CYS A 88 -3.86 -0.09 -4.80
N CYS A 89 -3.24 0.89 -5.46
CA CYS A 89 -2.57 0.70 -6.76
C CYS A 89 -1.05 0.48 -6.66
N GLY A 90 -0.46 0.52 -5.45
CA GLY A 90 0.97 0.29 -5.23
C GLY A 90 1.88 1.47 -5.59
N CYS A 91 1.34 2.70 -5.69
CA CYS A 91 2.10 3.89 -6.12
C CYS A 91 3.33 4.22 -5.25
N GLY A 92 3.33 3.91 -3.95
CA GLY A 92 4.44 4.18 -3.03
C GLY A 92 4.53 5.60 -2.49
N VAL A 93 3.58 6.48 -2.82
CA VAL A 93 3.54 7.85 -2.28
C VAL A 93 3.47 7.85 -0.75
N CYS A 94 2.81 6.86 -0.16
CA CYS A 94 2.68 6.71 1.29
C CYS A 94 4.02 6.44 2.01
N GLU A 95 4.92 5.65 1.44
CA GLU A 95 6.27 5.44 1.99
C GLU A 95 7.09 6.75 1.88
N ALA A 96 7.02 7.42 0.72
CA ALA A 96 7.82 8.62 0.46
C ALA A 96 7.43 9.85 1.30
N VAL A 97 6.15 9.98 1.66
CA VAL A 97 5.61 11.10 2.45
C VAL A 97 5.64 10.83 3.96
N CYS A 98 5.85 9.58 4.39
CA CYS A 98 5.84 9.25 5.80
C CYS A 98 7.03 9.91 6.51
N PRO A 99 6.81 10.69 7.58
CA PRO A 99 7.89 11.34 8.32
C PRO A 99 8.67 10.34 9.18
N GLU A 100 8.04 9.24 9.58
CA GLU A 100 8.66 8.22 10.44
C GLU A 100 9.37 7.15 9.58
N PRO A 101 10.67 6.91 9.79
CA PRO A 101 11.41 5.92 9.02
C PRO A 101 10.83 4.51 9.22
N ASN A 102 10.58 3.83 8.10
CA ASN A 102 10.07 2.45 8.06
C ASN A 102 8.71 2.24 8.74
N CYS A 103 7.90 3.30 8.92
CA CYS A 103 6.51 3.13 9.36
C CYS A 103 5.64 2.58 8.23
N VAL A 104 5.81 3.08 7.00
CA VAL A 104 5.19 2.50 5.81
C VAL A 104 6.30 2.08 4.87
N THR A 105 6.36 0.80 4.53
CA THR A 105 7.41 0.25 3.68
C THR A 105 6.81 -0.48 2.50
N MET A 106 7.31 -0.24 1.28
CA MET A 106 6.85 -0.98 0.11
C MET A 106 7.56 -2.34 0.01
N VAL A 107 6.77 -3.39 -0.22
CA VAL A 107 7.23 -4.79 -0.31
C VAL A 107 6.65 -5.42 -1.59
N ASN A 108 7.38 -6.34 -2.22
CA ASN A 108 6.92 -7.04 -3.43
C ASN A 108 5.61 -7.80 -3.20
N GLU A 109 4.69 -7.66 -4.16
CA GLU A 109 3.37 -8.31 -4.12
C GLU A 109 3.48 -9.84 -4.09
N THR A 110 4.56 -10.40 -4.64
CA THR A 110 4.81 -11.86 -4.74
C THR A 110 4.91 -12.58 -3.39
N HIS A 111 5.21 -11.86 -2.31
CA HIS A 111 5.26 -12.44 -0.96
C HIS A 111 3.87 -12.66 -0.34
N PHE A 112 2.80 -12.19 -0.99
CA PHE A 112 1.46 -12.20 -0.43
C PHE A 112 0.49 -13.00 -1.30
N SER A 113 -0.40 -13.75 -0.65
CA SER A 113 -1.46 -14.53 -1.31
C SER A 113 -2.82 -13.86 -1.23
N ASP A 114 -3.03 -12.95 -0.28
CA ASP A 114 -4.32 -12.35 0.03
C ASP A 114 -4.23 -10.80 0.16
N ASN A 115 -5.40 -10.16 0.22
CA ASN A 115 -5.56 -8.70 0.35
C ASN A 115 -6.30 -8.32 1.66
N SER A 116 -6.18 -9.16 2.70
CA SER A 116 -6.85 -8.89 3.97
C SER A 116 -6.29 -7.65 4.68
N SER A 117 -7.04 -7.15 5.67
CA SER A 117 -6.66 -6.00 6.49
C SER A 117 -5.41 -6.32 7.32
N GLN A 118 -4.38 -5.47 7.20
CA GLN A 118 -3.14 -5.64 7.95
C GLN A 118 -3.36 -5.33 9.44
N TRP A 119 -4.22 -4.34 9.72
CA TRP A 119 -4.61 -4.04 11.10
C TRP A 119 -5.24 -5.25 11.80
N GLN A 120 -6.09 -6.02 11.10
CA GLN A 120 -6.76 -7.18 11.70
C GLN A 120 -5.75 -8.29 12.03
N ALA A 121 -4.76 -8.48 11.16
CA ALA A 121 -3.65 -9.40 11.43
C ALA A 121 -2.82 -8.94 12.63
N TYR A 122 -2.46 -7.66 12.68
CA TYR A 122 -1.70 -7.07 13.79
C TYR A 122 -2.43 -7.21 15.14
N ARG A 123 -3.75 -6.98 15.19
CA ARG A 123 -4.50 -7.13 16.45
C ARG A 123 -4.71 -8.57 16.90
N LYS A 124 -4.70 -9.52 15.97
CA LYS A 124 -4.81 -10.93 16.32
C LYS A 124 -3.49 -11.44 16.91
N ASP A 125 -2.38 -11.05 16.31
CA ASP A 125 -1.03 -11.43 16.76
C ASP A 125 -0.01 -10.34 16.38
N ALA A 126 0.26 -9.45 17.33
CA ALA A 126 1.15 -8.30 17.11
C ALA A 126 2.62 -8.72 16.98
N GLU A 127 3.05 -9.75 17.70
CA GLU A 127 4.45 -10.22 17.67
C GLU A 127 4.74 -10.98 16.38
N GLY A 128 3.84 -11.89 15.98
CA GLY A 128 3.96 -12.61 14.72
C GLY A 128 3.89 -11.69 13.51
N TYR A 129 3.01 -10.68 13.52
CA TYR A 129 2.95 -9.67 12.48
C TYR A 129 4.28 -8.91 12.32
N LYS A 130 4.88 -8.48 13.44
CA LYS A 130 6.16 -7.75 13.42
C LYS A 130 7.32 -8.60 12.93
N ALA A 131 7.38 -9.88 13.33
CA ALA A 131 8.40 -10.80 12.85
C ALA A 131 8.30 -11.01 11.33
N ASN A 132 7.08 -11.14 10.80
CA ASN A 132 6.83 -11.23 9.36
C ASN A 132 7.20 -9.91 8.64
N LEU A 133 6.77 -8.77 9.18
CA LEU A 133 7.12 -7.46 8.64
C LEU A 133 8.63 -7.26 8.56
N ALA A 134 9.38 -7.66 9.59
CA ALA A 134 10.84 -7.58 9.60
C ALA A 134 11.48 -8.46 8.51
N SER A 135 10.99 -9.68 8.29
CA SER A 135 11.52 -10.58 7.25
C SER A 135 11.25 -10.08 5.83
N LEU A 136 10.07 -9.47 5.63
CA LEU A 136 9.69 -8.83 4.37
C LEU A 136 10.56 -7.60 4.06
N ILE A 137 10.83 -6.76 5.07
CA ILE A 137 11.67 -5.58 4.90
C ILE A 137 13.13 -5.98 4.63
N ALA A 138 13.63 -7.03 5.27
CA ALA A 138 15.01 -7.49 5.07
C ALA A 138 15.29 -7.96 3.62
N THR A 139 14.28 -8.48 2.94
CA THR A 139 14.42 -9.06 1.59
C THR A 139 14.06 -8.05 0.48
N ARG A 140 13.76 -6.79 0.83
CA ARG A 140 13.22 -5.84 -0.15
C ARG A 140 14.32 -5.33 -1.11
N PRO A 141 14.04 -5.27 -2.42
CA PRO A 141 14.91 -4.55 -3.34
C PRO A 141 14.83 -3.04 -3.09
N GLU A 142 15.92 -2.32 -3.34
CA GLU A 142 15.90 -0.85 -3.29
C GLU A 142 15.03 -0.33 -4.43
N ARG A 143 13.92 0.29 -4.07
CA ARG A 143 13.01 0.91 -5.04
C ARG A 143 13.54 2.30 -5.38
N SER A 144 13.87 2.54 -6.64
CA SER A 144 13.98 3.91 -7.15
C SER A 144 12.60 4.57 -7.00
N HIS A 145 12.47 5.43 -6.01
CA HIS A 145 11.27 6.24 -5.81
C HIS A 145 11.23 7.23 -6.97
N GLY A 146 10.68 6.81 -8.12
CA GLY A 146 10.64 7.67 -9.30
C GLY A 146 10.02 9.01 -8.93
N PHE A 147 10.76 10.10 -9.21
CA PHE A 147 10.34 11.49 -9.03
C PHE A 147 10.15 12.00 -7.58
N ARG A 148 11.02 11.65 -6.61
CA ARG A 148 11.06 12.42 -5.34
C ARG A 148 11.41 13.89 -5.60
N PHE A 149 12.36 14.14 -6.51
CA PHE A 149 12.71 15.47 -7.00
C PHE A 149 13.46 15.39 -8.35
N ARG A 150 13.51 16.51 -9.08
CA ARG A 150 14.30 16.61 -10.32
C ARG A 150 15.79 16.47 -9.98
N GLY A 151 16.48 15.53 -10.63
CA GLY A 151 17.91 15.27 -10.39
C GLY A 151 18.18 14.00 -9.57
N GLN A 152 17.16 13.37 -8.97
CA GLN A 152 17.35 12.16 -8.17
C GLN A 152 18.07 11.02 -8.93
N TYR A 153 17.77 10.81 -10.21
CA TYR A 153 18.47 9.79 -11.00
C TYR A 153 19.94 10.13 -11.23
N GLU A 154 20.30 11.41 -11.33
CA GLU A 154 21.72 11.81 -11.48
C GLU A 154 22.53 11.43 -10.24
N GLU A 155 21.92 11.51 -9.05
CA GLU A 155 22.54 11.06 -7.78
C GLU A 155 22.60 9.53 -7.66
N GLN A 156 21.57 8.82 -8.14
CA GLN A 156 21.46 7.36 -8.00
C GLN A 156 22.26 6.58 -9.06
N VAL A 157 22.39 7.10 -10.27
CA VAL A 157 23.05 6.42 -11.40
C VAL A 157 24.49 5.98 -11.09
N PRO A 158 25.37 6.80 -10.48
CA PRO A 158 26.73 6.37 -10.16
C PRO A 158 26.77 5.14 -9.24
N ALA A 159 25.93 5.12 -8.20
CA ALA A 159 25.86 4.01 -7.27
C ALA A 159 25.33 2.72 -7.93
N ILE A 160 24.31 2.86 -8.79
CA ILE A 160 23.74 1.73 -9.54
C ILE A 160 24.77 1.14 -10.53
N ILE A 161 25.53 1.99 -11.24
CA ILE A 161 26.58 1.55 -12.15
C ILE A 161 27.65 0.76 -11.39
N GLN A 162 28.11 1.27 -10.25
CA GLN A 162 29.09 0.57 -9.40
C GLN A 162 28.58 -0.79 -8.92
N ALA A 163 27.30 -0.86 -8.51
CA ALA A 163 26.69 -2.12 -8.10
C ALA A 163 26.60 -3.13 -9.26
N ALA A 164 26.21 -2.67 -10.46
CA ALA A 164 26.14 -3.51 -11.65
C ALA A 164 27.52 -4.02 -12.10
N GLU A 165 28.55 -3.18 -12.05
CA GLU A 165 29.93 -3.58 -12.34
C GLU A 165 30.43 -4.63 -11.34
N ALA A 166 30.11 -4.46 -10.05
CA ALA A 166 30.47 -5.43 -9.01
C ALA A 166 29.76 -6.79 -9.20
N GLU A 167 28.51 -6.81 -9.68
CA GLU A 167 27.81 -8.05 -10.02
C GLU A 167 28.38 -8.74 -11.26
N GLN A 168 28.73 -7.98 -12.31
CA GLN A 168 29.36 -8.52 -13.52
C GLN A 168 30.73 -9.16 -13.21
N GLN A 169 31.52 -8.54 -12.33
CA GLN A 169 32.81 -9.09 -11.89
C GLN A 169 32.64 -10.42 -11.14
N LYS A 170 31.59 -10.56 -10.31
CA LYS A 170 31.29 -11.83 -9.63
C LYS A 170 30.89 -12.94 -10.62
N GLN A 171 30.18 -12.58 -11.69
CA GLN A 171 29.78 -13.54 -12.73
C GLN A 171 30.92 -13.99 -13.63
N THR A 172 31.95 -13.16 -13.83
CA THR A 172 33.14 -13.52 -14.63
C THR A 172 34.20 -14.28 -13.84
N GLN A 173 34.11 -14.29 -12.51
CA GLN A 173 35.04 -15.01 -11.61
C GLN A 173 34.51 -16.39 -11.15
N ALA A 174 33.29 -16.76 -11.53
CA ALA A 174 32.68 -18.07 -11.31
C ALA A 174 32.79 -18.95 -12.57
#